data_AF-A0AAW1CZJ3-F1
#
_entry.id   AF-A0AAW1CZJ3-F1
#
_cell.length_a   1.000
_cell.length_b   1.000
_cell.length_c   1.000
_cell.angle_alpha   90.00
_cell.angle_beta   90.00
_cell.angle_gamma   90.00
#
_symmetry.space_group_name_H-M   'P 1'
#
loop_
_entity.id
_entity.type
_entity.pdbx_description
1 polymer ?
#
loop_
_entity_poly.entity_id
_entity_poly.type
_entity_poly.pdbx_seq_one_letter_code
_entity_poly.pdbx_strand_id
1 'polypeptide(L)'
;MFRYILLLCLFIIQIIGSSCATNRSPPLSPILSYQKNDHGQIEHVLAVIKKSNLDQGSGVSKNAREQLKPFSLHGDDAGHLIGNRLGGTGKKNYNLVPQNLGVNRGAYREMEDEIYKEVKKTGQRVTMHVRPKYDSKLQQRPSAIDVTAIRHDGSLLTKQSFPNDKYNKPYKPSLSKSLPDLRQIGSSSSNTQRISHISQSPIKSTSNSNINKIGSNLNIQRKRQRPISPTPPKSVRGRGRGGLYKFSSRRRS
;
A
#
# COMPACT_ATOMS: atom_id res chain seq x y z
N MET A 1 -8.56 -63.51 -30.70
CA MET A 1 -8.84 -62.45 -29.70
C MET A 1 -7.80 -61.32 -29.81
N PHE A 2 -7.72 -60.62 -30.94
CA PHE A 2 -6.72 -59.56 -31.16
C PHE A 2 -7.31 -58.39 -31.97
N ARG A 3 -8.45 -57.83 -31.55
CA ARG A 3 -9.09 -56.69 -32.23
C ARG A 3 -9.53 -55.53 -31.32
N TYR A 4 -9.09 -55.49 -30.05
CA TYR A 4 -9.56 -54.49 -29.09
C TYR A 4 -8.48 -53.67 -28.37
N ILE A 5 -7.22 -53.67 -28.84
CA ILE A 5 -6.13 -52.89 -28.21
C ILE A 5 -5.76 -51.62 -29.01
N LEU A 6 -6.47 -51.32 -30.12
CA LEU A 6 -6.24 -50.09 -30.90
C LEU A 6 -7.38 -49.06 -30.82
N LEU A 7 -8.32 -49.24 -29.88
CA LEU A 7 -9.47 -48.34 -29.65
C LEU A 7 -9.54 -47.83 -28.20
N LEU A 8 -8.39 -47.70 -27.54
CA LEU A 8 -8.28 -47.08 -26.21
C LEU A 8 -7.30 -45.89 -26.18
N CYS A 9 -6.85 -45.41 -27.36
CA CYS A 9 -6.00 -44.22 -27.49
C CYS A 9 -6.73 -43.00 -28.09
N LEU A 10 -8.04 -43.07 -28.37
CA LEU A 10 -8.81 -41.95 -28.93
C LEU A 10 -9.90 -41.40 -27.98
N PHE A 11 -9.80 -41.69 -26.69
CA PHE A 11 -10.75 -41.18 -25.67
C PHE A 11 -10.08 -40.54 -24.45
N ILE A 12 -8.81 -40.11 -24.57
CA ILE A 12 -8.10 -39.37 -23.50
C ILE A 12 -7.40 -38.11 -24.01
N ILE A 13 -7.87 -37.52 -25.12
CA ILE A 13 -7.40 -36.20 -25.59
C ILE A 13 -8.60 -35.28 -25.88
N GLN A 14 -9.54 -35.22 -24.94
CA GLN A 14 -10.52 -34.13 -24.83
C GLN A 14 -10.73 -33.66 -23.39
N ILE A 15 -9.66 -33.60 -22.59
CA ILE A 15 -9.62 -32.59 -21.51
C ILE A 15 -9.00 -31.35 -22.13
N ILE A 16 -9.80 -30.72 -22.98
CA ILE A 16 -9.58 -29.37 -23.48
C ILE A 16 -9.34 -28.50 -22.26
N GLY A 17 -8.20 -27.83 -22.23
CA GLY A 17 -7.83 -26.93 -21.15
C GLY A 17 -8.99 -26.00 -20.86
N SER A 18 -9.55 -26.13 -19.65
CA SER A 18 -10.36 -25.07 -19.05
C SER A 18 -9.44 -23.90 -18.77
N SER A 19 -9.08 -23.18 -19.83
CA SER A 19 -8.77 -21.77 -19.73
C SER A 19 -10.09 -21.10 -19.37
N CYS A 20 -10.43 -21.13 -18.08
CA CYS A 20 -11.38 -20.22 -17.48
C CYS A 20 -10.77 -18.82 -17.55
N ALA A 21 -10.63 -18.28 -18.76
CA ALA A 21 -10.38 -16.87 -18.97
C ALA A 21 -11.66 -16.17 -18.54
N THR A 22 -11.74 -15.84 -17.25
CA THR A 22 -12.86 -15.10 -16.71
C THR A 22 -12.88 -13.75 -17.43
N ASN A 23 -13.94 -13.50 -18.20
CA ASN A 23 -14.20 -12.25 -18.92
C ASN A 23 -14.51 -11.10 -17.93
N ARG A 24 -13.59 -10.81 -17.00
CA ARG A 24 -13.71 -9.72 -16.03
C ARG A 24 -13.01 -8.50 -16.61
N SER A 25 -13.74 -7.39 -16.72
CA SER A 25 -13.13 -6.10 -17.02
C SER A 25 -12.02 -5.80 -16.00
N PRO A 26 -10.91 -5.18 -16.44
CA PRO A 26 -9.82 -4.84 -15.53
C PRO A 26 -10.31 -3.91 -14.40
N PRO A 27 -9.63 -3.89 -13.25
CA PRO A 27 -9.93 -2.95 -12.18
C PRO A 27 -9.83 -1.50 -12.67
N LEU A 28 -10.59 -0.60 -12.06
CA LEU A 28 -10.53 0.82 -12.36
C LEU A 28 -9.26 1.42 -11.73
N SER A 29 -8.58 2.29 -12.49
CA SER A 29 -7.43 3.06 -12.00
C SER A 29 -7.76 3.77 -10.69
N PRO A 30 -6.83 3.86 -9.72
CA PRO A 30 -5.42 3.46 -9.77
C PRO A 30 -5.14 1.99 -9.42
N ILE A 31 -6.17 1.17 -9.21
CA ILE A 31 -6.00 -0.24 -8.84
C ILE A 31 -5.50 -1.02 -10.06
N LEU A 32 -4.37 -1.70 -9.91
CA LEU A 32 -3.78 -2.54 -10.95
C LEU A 32 -4.31 -3.96 -10.88
N SER A 33 -4.42 -4.50 -9.66
CA SER A 33 -4.94 -5.84 -9.43
C SER A 33 -5.55 -5.94 -8.04
N TYR A 34 -6.43 -6.93 -7.89
CA TYR A 34 -6.95 -7.36 -6.61
C TYR A 34 -7.13 -8.88 -6.63
N GLN A 35 -7.13 -9.48 -5.44
CA GLN A 35 -7.36 -10.91 -5.26
C GLN A 35 -8.51 -11.13 -4.29
N LYS A 36 -9.36 -12.09 -4.63
CA LYS A 36 -10.39 -12.63 -3.76
C LYS A 36 -10.09 -14.09 -3.51
N ASN A 37 -10.33 -14.55 -2.29
CA ASN A 37 -10.35 -16.00 -2.04
C ASN A 37 -11.69 -16.62 -2.46
N ASP A 38 -11.78 -17.94 -2.29
CA ASP A 38 -12.95 -18.75 -2.63
C ASP A 38 -14.20 -18.36 -1.85
N HIS A 39 -14.05 -17.63 -0.74
CA HIS A 39 -15.15 -17.08 0.07
C HIS A 39 -15.56 -15.68 -0.38
N GLY A 40 -14.94 -15.12 -1.43
CA GLY A 40 -15.23 -13.80 -1.96
C GLY A 40 -14.64 -12.63 -1.15
N GLN A 41 -13.87 -12.92 -0.09
CA GLN A 41 -13.18 -11.93 0.73
C GLN A 41 -12.03 -11.30 -0.06
N ILE A 42 -11.81 -10.00 0.10
CA ILE A 42 -10.67 -9.31 -0.52
C ILE A 42 -9.41 -9.63 0.28
N GLU A 43 -8.45 -10.32 -0.32
CA GLU A 43 -7.17 -10.65 0.34
C GLU A 43 -6.07 -9.63 0.04
N HIS A 44 -6.08 -9.07 -1.18
CA HIS A 44 -5.06 -8.14 -1.60
C HIS A 44 -5.58 -7.14 -2.63
N VAL A 45 -5.15 -5.88 -2.51
CA VAL A 45 -5.31 -4.84 -3.52
C VAL A 45 -3.94 -4.21 -3.77
N LEU A 46 -3.56 -4.12 -5.05
CA LEU A 46 -2.38 -3.41 -5.53
C LEU A 46 -2.82 -2.17 -6.30
N ALA A 47 -2.33 -1.00 -5.90
CA ALA A 47 -2.57 0.25 -6.61
C ALA A 47 -1.28 1.02 -6.85
N VAL A 48 -1.24 1.78 -7.95
CA VAL A 48 -0.15 2.72 -8.24
C VAL A 48 -0.76 4.10 -8.36
N ILE A 49 -0.56 4.91 -7.32
CA ILE A 49 -1.10 6.26 -7.20
C ILE A 49 -0.16 7.22 -7.91
N LYS A 50 -0.67 7.90 -8.94
CA LYS A 50 0.02 8.97 -9.66
C LYS A 50 -0.67 10.30 -9.41
N LYS A 51 0.00 11.40 -9.75
CA LYS A 51 -0.56 12.76 -9.66
C LYS A 51 -1.90 12.89 -10.41
N SER A 52 -2.05 12.21 -11.55
CA SER A 52 -3.30 12.20 -12.33
C SER A 52 -4.46 11.42 -11.68
N ASN A 53 -4.19 10.62 -10.64
CA ASN A 53 -5.24 9.91 -9.91
C ASN A 53 -5.80 10.71 -8.75
N LEU A 54 -5.05 11.70 -8.24
CA LEU A 54 -5.45 12.49 -7.09
C LEU A 54 -6.79 13.18 -7.38
N ASP A 55 -7.72 13.05 -6.44
CA ASP A 55 -9.06 13.62 -6.47
C ASP A 55 -9.93 13.15 -7.66
N GLN A 56 -9.55 12.07 -8.35
CA GLN A 56 -10.33 11.46 -9.46
C GLN A 56 -11.16 10.23 -9.03
N GLY A 57 -11.22 9.95 -7.73
CA GLY A 57 -11.97 8.81 -7.22
C GLY A 57 -13.48 9.03 -7.26
N SER A 58 -14.20 8.09 -6.64
CA SER A 58 -15.64 8.29 -6.42
C SER A 58 -16.03 7.97 -4.99
N GLY A 59 -17.01 8.73 -4.49
CA GLY A 59 -17.72 8.39 -3.27
C GLY A 59 -18.45 7.05 -3.40
N VAL A 60 -18.77 6.44 -2.27
CA VAL A 60 -19.47 5.15 -2.24
C VAL A 60 -20.86 5.31 -2.85
N SER A 61 -21.23 4.43 -3.79
CA SER A 61 -22.58 4.43 -4.39
C SER A 61 -23.61 3.78 -3.46
N LYS A 62 -24.90 4.08 -3.68
CA LYS A 62 -26.00 3.44 -2.92
C LYS A 62 -25.95 1.91 -3.05
N ASN A 63 -25.85 1.41 -4.27
CA ASN A 63 -25.76 -0.03 -4.55
C ASN A 63 -24.56 -0.70 -3.85
N ALA A 64 -23.39 -0.06 -3.85
CA ALA A 64 -22.22 -0.61 -3.16
C ALA A 64 -22.44 -0.68 -1.63
N ARG A 65 -23.07 0.32 -1.02
CA ARG A 65 -23.45 0.27 0.41
C ARG A 65 -24.43 -0.86 0.70
N GLU A 66 -25.45 -1.02 -0.15
CA GLU A 66 -26.46 -2.08 0.01
C GLU A 66 -25.83 -3.48 -0.04
N GLN A 67 -24.85 -3.69 -0.92
CA GLN A 67 -24.12 -4.95 -1.01
C GLN A 67 -23.23 -5.25 0.20
N LEU A 68 -22.77 -4.23 0.93
CA LEU A 68 -21.95 -4.38 2.13
C LEU A 68 -22.77 -4.46 3.42
N LYS A 69 -24.02 -3.98 3.39
CA LYS A 69 -24.89 -3.88 4.56
C LYS A 69 -25.04 -5.20 5.34
N PRO A 70 -25.21 -6.39 4.71
CA PRO A 70 -25.32 -7.66 5.45
C PRO A 70 -24.09 -8.03 6.27
N PHE A 71 -22.94 -7.43 5.96
CA PHE A 71 -21.66 -7.73 6.60
C PHE A 71 -21.19 -6.61 7.54
N SER A 72 -21.90 -5.49 7.57
CA SER A 72 -21.53 -4.31 8.33
C SER A 72 -22.09 -4.38 9.75
N LEU A 73 -21.29 -3.93 10.71
CA LEU A 73 -21.73 -3.73 12.08
C LEU A 73 -22.29 -2.31 12.28
N HIS A 74 -23.02 -2.11 13.37
CA HIS A 74 -23.37 -0.76 13.79
C HIS A 74 -22.09 0.05 14.04
N GLY A 75 -22.01 1.25 13.45
CA GLY A 75 -20.80 2.08 13.50
C GLY A 75 -19.75 1.76 12.43
N ASP A 76 -20.05 0.91 11.46
CA ASP A 76 -19.22 0.78 10.25
C ASP A 76 -19.65 1.77 9.15
N ASP A 77 -18.65 2.25 8.40
CA ASP A 77 -18.79 2.81 7.06
C ASP A 77 -18.50 1.74 5.99
N ALA A 78 -18.88 2.02 4.75
CA ALA A 78 -18.31 1.36 3.57
C ALA A 78 -16.92 1.95 3.29
N GLY A 79 -15.90 1.39 3.92
CA GLY A 79 -14.53 1.88 3.87
C GLY A 79 -13.84 1.59 2.55
N HIS A 80 -13.16 2.59 2.00
CA HIS A 80 -12.33 2.46 0.81
C HIS A 80 -11.01 1.76 1.15
N LEU A 81 -10.62 0.73 0.39
CA LEU A 81 -9.27 0.15 0.48
C LEU A 81 -8.22 1.03 -0.22
N ILE A 82 -8.61 1.67 -1.31
CA ILE A 82 -7.88 2.79 -1.91
C ILE A 82 -8.79 4.00 -1.84
N GLY A 83 -8.35 5.02 -1.10
CA GLY A 83 -9.13 6.22 -0.82
C GLY A 83 -9.64 6.96 -2.04
N ASN A 84 -10.82 7.56 -1.92
CA ASN A 84 -11.42 8.41 -2.94
C ASN A 84 -10.44 9.52 -3.42
N ARG A 85 -9.78 10.21 -2.47
CA ARG A 85 -8.81 11.27 -2.77
C ARG A 85 -7.55 10.78 -3.49
N LEU A 86 -7.28 9.47 -3.44
CA LEU A 86 -6.17 8.82 -4.14
C LEU A 86 -6.59 8.26 -5.50
N GLY A 87 -7.85 8.47 -5.92
CA GLY A 87 -8.40 7.98 -7.19
C GLY A 87 -9.23 6.71 -7.06
N GLY A 88 -9.39 6.16 -5.86
CA GLY A 88 -10.10 4.90 -5.65
C GLY A 88 -11.60 4.98 -5.95
N THR A 89 -12.14 3.92 -6.54
CA THR A 89 -13.57 3.83 -6.88
C THR A 89 -14.41 3.44 -5.66
N GLY A 90 -15.50 4.18 -5.41
CA GLY A 90 -16.53 3.82 -4.45
C GLY A 90 -17.70 3.03 -5.06
N LYS A 91 -17.59 2.63 -6.33
CA LYS A 91 -18.66 1.97 -7.08
C LYS A 91 -18.47 0.46 -7.20
N LYS A 92 -17.31 -0.06 -6.80
CA LYS A 92 -16.93 -1.47 -7.01
C LYS A 92 -16.49 -2.11 -5.70
N ASN A 93 -17.11 -3.23 -5.35
CA ASN A 93 -16.87 -3.90 -4.07
C ASN A 93 -15.50 -4.57 -3.96
N TYR A 94 -14.70 -4.60 -5.03
CA TYR A 94 -13.30 -5.01 -4.89
C TYR A 94 -12.44 -3.96 -4.15
N ASN A 95 -12.95 -2.73 -4.00
CA ASN A 95 -12.26 -1.63 -3.33
C ASN A 95 -12.96 -1.20 -2.03
N LEU A 96 -13.92 -1.98 -1.54
CA LEU A 96 -14.72 -1.60 -0.37
C LEU A 96 -14.85 -2.76 0.60
N VAL A 97 -14.79 -2.44 1.89
CA VAL A 97 -15.03 -3.37 2.99
C VAL A 97 -15.87 -2.68 4.08
N PRO A 98 -16.61 -3.42 4.91
CA PRO A 98 -17.17 -2.85 6.13
C PRO A 98 -16.02 -2.44 7.07
N GLN A 99 -15.99 -1.17 7.47
CA GLN A 99 -14.89 -0.61 8.24
C GLN A 99 -15.40 0.31 9.34
N ASN A 100 -14.87 0.14 10.55
CA ASN A 100 -15.14 0.96 11.71
C ASN A 100 -15.00 2.45 11.37
N LEU A 101 -16.03 3.23 11.68
CA LEU A 101 -16.15 4.65 11.35
C LEU A 101 -14.96 5.48 11.83
N GLY A 102 -14.53 5.30 13.08
CA GLY A 102 -13.44 6.07 13.68
C GLY A 102 -12.10 5.77 13.02
N VAL A 103 -11.88 4.52 12.62
CA VAL A 103 -10.68 4.11 11.88
C VAL A 103 -10.72 4.66 10.45
N ASN A 104 -11.83 4.48 9.74
CA ASN A 104 -12.03 4.95 8.36
C ASN A 104 -11.85 6.47 8.24
N ARG A 105 -12.51 7.24 9.11
CA ARG A 105 -12.50 8.71 9.04
C ARG A 105 -11.34 9.36 9.81
N GLY A 106 -10.65 8.61 10.66
CA GLY A 106 -9.50 9.05 11.44
C GLY A 106 -8.19 8.55 10.84
N ALA A 107 -7.58 7.54 11.48
CA ALA A 107 -6.22 7.09 11.16
C ALA A 107 -6.01 6.61 9.73
N TYR A 108 -7.02 5.96 9.13
CA TYR A 108 -6.93 5.53 7.74
C TYR A 108 -6.85 6.75 6.81
N ARG A 109 -7.68 7.78 7.06
CA ARG A 109 -7.65 9.06 6.36
C ARG A 109 -6.31 9.78 6.55
N GLU A 110 -5.73 9.77 7.75
CA GLU A 110 -4.41 10.38 7.98
C GLU A 110 -3.31 9.73 7.13
N MET A 111 -3.33 8.41 6.99
CA MET A 111 -2.44 7.68 6.08
C MET A 111 -2.69 8.03 4.62
N GLU A 112 -3.95 8.14 4.18
CA GLU A 112 -4.28 8.61 2.83
C GLU A 112 -3.75 10.02 2.57
N ASP A 113 -3.82 10.90 3.57
CA ASP A 113 -3.31 12.27 3.51
C ASP A 113 -1.79 12.32 3.37
N GLU A 114 -1.06 11.43 4.06
CA GLU A 114 0.39 11.25 3.92
C GLU A 114 0.75 10.88 2.47
N ILE A 115 0.10 9.86 1.91
CA ILE A 115 0.32 9.41 0.53
C ILE A 115 -0.03 10.50 -0.48
N TYR A 116 -1.17 11.17 -0.29
CA TYR A 116 -1.61 12.27 -1.14
C TYR A 116 -0.56 13.38 -1.19
N LYS A 117 -0.06 13.81 -0.02
CA LYS A 117 0.96 14.87 0.09
C LYS A 117 2.26 14.44 -0.60
N GLU A 118 2.69 13.19 -0.43
CA GLU A 118 3.91 12.69 -1.07
C GLU A 118 3.81 12.73 -2.60
N VAL A 119 2.72 12.19 -3.17
CA VAL A 119 2.49 12.20 -4.63
C VAL A 119 2.36 13.63 -5.16
N LYS A 120 1.65 14.51 -4.43
CA LYS A 120 1.44 15.90 -4.83
C LYS A 120 2.75 16.71 -4.82
N LYS A 121 3.56 16.53 -3.77
CA LYS A 121 4.83 17.25 -3.58
C LYS A 121 5.90 16.80 -4.56
N THR A 122 6.08 15.50 -4.73
CA THR A 122 7.17 14.94 -5.55
C THR A 122 6.80 14.82 -7.03
N GLY A 123 5.50 14.72 -7.34
CA GLY A 123 5.02 14.34 -8.67
C GLY A 123 5.27 12.87 -9.03
N GLN A 124 5.90 12.11 -8.15
CA GLN A 124 6.25 10.70 -8.36
C GLN A 124 5.13 9.78 -7.92
N ARG A 125 5.13 8.54 -8.45
CA ARG A 125 4.15 7.52 -8.06
C ARG A 125 4.44 6.94 -6.68
N VAL A 126 3.38 6.53 -6.00
CA VAL A 126 3.43 5.69 -4.80
C VAL A 126 2.69 4.39 -5.08
N THR A 127 3.29 3.26 -4.76
CA THR A 127 2.67 1.93 -4.87
C THR A 127 2.08 1.54 -3.52
N MET A 128 0.80 1.21 -3.48
CA MET A 128 0.09 0.74 -2.27
C MET A 128 -0.21 -0.76 -2.38
N HIS A 129 0.14 -1.48 -1.32
CA HIS A 129 -0.32 -2.85 -1.07
C HIS A 129 -1.26 -2.82 0.13
N VAL A 130 -2.51 -3.23 -0.07
CA VAL A 130 -3.53 -3.27 0.97
C VAL A 130 -3.99 -4.71 1.18
N ARG A 131 -3.99 -5.17 2.42
CA ARG A 131 -4.33 -6.55 2.81
C ARG A 131 -5.33 -6.55 3.98
N PRO A 132 -6.63 -6.66 3.68
CA PRO A 132 -7.62 -6.96 4.72
C PRO A 132 -7.34 -8.34 5.34
N LYS A 133 -7.44 -8.42 6.67
CA LYS A 133 -7.31 -9.65 7.44
C LYS A 133 -8.68 -10.08 7.95
N TYR A 134 -8.92 -11.38 8.03
CA TYR A 134 -10.18 -11.94 8.50
C TYR A 134 -9.90 -13.02 9.54
N ASP A 135 -10.70 -13.05 10.60
CA ASP A 135 -10.56 -14.07 11.65
C ASP A 135 -11.19 -15.41 11.23
N SER A 136 -12.07 -15.38 10.22
CA SER A 136 -12.75 -16.58 9.71
C SER A 136 -13.11 -16.44 8.24
N LYS A 137 -13.26 -17.58 7.56
CA LYS A 137 -13.72 -17.69 6.17
C LYS A 137 -15.20 -17.34 5.97
N LEU A 138 -15.97 -17.26 7.06
CA LEU A 138 -17.41 -16.96 7.03
C LEU A 138 -17.70 -15.46 7.18
N GLN A 139 -16.71 -14.65 7.56
CA GLN A 139 -16.87 -13.24 7.86
C GLN A 139 -16.39 -12.35 6.72
N GLN A 140 -17.25 -11.53 6.12
CA GLN A 140 -16.84 -10.59 5.05
C GLN A 140 -16.32 -9.24 5.57
N ARG A 141 -16.46 -8.98 6.87
CA ARG A 141 -15.85 -7.82 7.54
C ARG A 141 -14.43 -8.16 7.96
N PRO A 142 -13.40 -7.43 7.54
CA PRO A 142 -12.05 -7.69 8.02
C PRO A 142 -11.92 -7.38 9.52
N SER A 143 -11.04 -8.07 10.23
CA SER A 143 -10.63 -7.75 11.61
C SER A 143 -9.53 -6.70 11.67
N ALA A 144 -8.76 -6.54 10.60
CA ALA A 144 -7.79 -5.46 10.43
C ALA A 144 -7.51 -5.20 8.93
N ILE A 145 -6.88 -4.07 8.63
CA ILE A 145 -6.40 -3.73 7.30
C ILE A 145 -4.92 -3.38 7.40
N ASP A 146 -4.06 -4.18 6.77
CA ASP A 146 -2.64 -3.88 6.66
C ASP A 146 -2.38 -3.07 5.38
N VAL A 147 -1.59 -2.00 5.50
CA VAL A 147 -1.20 -1.16 4.37
C VAL A 147 0.31 -1.02 4.34
N THR A 148 0.89 -1.17 3.15
CA THR A 148 2.29 -0.80 2.87
C THR A 148 2.31 0.11 1.65
N ALA A 149 2.86 1.31 1.80
CA ALA A 149 3.08 2.25 0.71
C ALA A 149 4.57 2.43 0.43
N ILE A 150 4.95 2.35 -0.85
CA ILE A 150 6.33 2.36 -1.32
C ILE A 150 6.48 3.49 -2.34
N ARG A 151 7.51 4.33 -2.18
CA ARG A 151 7.83 5.41 -3.12
C ARG A 151 8.33 4.87 -4.45
N HIS A 152 8.38 5.72 -5.47
CA HIS A 152 8.89 5.36 -6.80
C HIS A 152 10.30 4.75 -6.76
N ASP A 153 11.17 5.22 -5.86
CA ASP A 153 12.55 4.73 -5.69
C ASP A 153 12.67 3.40 -4.93
N GLY A 154 11.54 2.81 -4.52
CA GLY A 154 11.49 1.57 -3.75
C GLY A 154 11.61 1.77 -2.23
N SER A 155 11.82 2.99 -1.73
CA SER A 155 11.87 3.26 -0.30
C SER A 155 10.48 3.16 0.34
N LEU A 156 10.44 2.70 1.60
CA LEU A 156 9.20 2.62 2.37
C LEU A 156 8.71 4.04 2.70
N LEU A 157 7.46 4.35 2.31
CA LEU A 157 6.77 5.55 2.76
C LEU A 157 6.11 5.29 4.11
N THR A 158 5.24 4.28 4.17
CA THR A 158 4.49 3.96 5.39
C THR A 158 4.15 2.47 5.44
N LYS A 159 4.10 1.88 6.63
CA LYS A 159 3.61 0.52 6.87
C LYS A 159 2.80 0.53 8.17
N GLN A 160 1.49 0.33 8.05
CA GLN A 160 0.56 0.45 9.17
C GLN A 160 -0.44 -0.71 9.17
N SER A 161 -0.94 -1.03 10.35
CA SER A 161 -2.06 -1.96 10.53
C SER A 161 -3.18 -1.23 11.25
N PHE A 162 -4.36 -1.27 10.66
CA PHE A 162 -5.56 -0.61 11.15
C PHE A 162 -6.50 -1.68 11.71
N PRO A 163 -6.63 -1.81 13.04
CA PRO A 163 -7.60 -2.71 13.63
C PRO A 163 -8.99 -2.26 13.20
N ASN A 164 -9.84 -3.22 12.87
CA ASN A 164 -11.22 -2.99 12.53
C ASN A 164 -12.07 -3.55 13.67
N ASP A 165 -11.94 -2.97 14.87
CA ASP A 165 -12.62 -3.47 16.05
C ASP A 165 -14.13 -3.18 16.02
N LYS A 166 -14.88 -3.94 16.83
CA LYS A 166 -16.36 -3.86 16.89
C LYS A 166 -16.86 -2.59 17.60
N TYR A 167 -16.00 -1.91 18.35
CA TYR A 167 -16.32 -0.74 19.14
C TYR A 167 -15.55 0.45 18.59
N ASN A 168 -16.18 1.61 18.48
CA ASN A 168 -15.56 2.84 17.98
C ASN A 168 -14.53 3.38 19.00
N LYS A 169 -13.43 2.67 19.24
CA LYS A 169 -12.32 3.12 20.07
C LYS A 169 -11.42 4.02 19.22
N PRO A 170 -10.98 5.18 19.73
CA PRO A 170 -10.03 6.01 19.00
C PRO A 170 -8.75 5.22 18.74
N TYR A 171 -8.39 5.07 17.46
CA TYR A 171 -7.14 4.43 17.07
C TYR A 171 -5.96 5.24 17.61
N LYS A 172 -5.14 4.63 18.46
CA LYS A 172 -3.81 5.15 18.80
C LYS A 172 -2.79 4.46 17.90
N PRO A 173 -2.07 5.19 17.03
CA PRO A 173 -0.98 4.60 16.26
C PRO A 173 0.02 3.95 17.22
N SER A 174 0.39 2.70 16.98
CA SER A 174 1.57 2.13 17.62
C SER A 174 2.78 2.90 17.12
N LEU A 175 3.48 3.52 18.07
CA LEU A 175 4.58 4.43 17.83
C LEU A 175 5.79 3.67 17.27
N SER A 176 5.86 3.41 15.98
CA SER A 176 7.14 3.17 15.30
C SER A 176 7.85 4.52 15.12
N LYS A 177 8.15 5.18 16.24
CA LYS A 177 9.18 6.22 16.27
C LYS A 177 10.46 5.54 15.83
N SER A 178 10.97 5.99 14.69
CA SER A 178 12.41 6.14 14.38
C SER A 178 13.33 5.26 15.23
N LEU A 179 13.99 4.27 14.61
CA LEU A 179 15.22 3.73 15.18
C LEU A 179 16.11 4.91 15.60
N PRO A 180 16.62 4.97 16.84
CA PRO A 180 17.55 6.01 17.23
C PRO A 180 18.81 5.90 16.37
N ASP A 181 19.20 7.01 15.74
CA ASP A 181 20.48 7.13 15.07
C ASP A 181 21.58 7.03 16.13
N LEU A 182 22.36 5.93 16.09
CA LEU A 182 23.43 5.60 17.05
C LEU A 182 24.66 6.55 16.96
N ARG A 183 24.50 7.75 16.39
CA ARG A 183 25.59 8.71 16.14
C ARG A 183 25.64 9.90 17.09
N GLN A 184 24.80 9.95 18.13
CA GLN A 184 24.83 11.06 19.11
C GLN A 184 25.26 10.69 20.54
N ILE A 185 25.85 9.52 20.76
CA ILE A 185 26.51 9.21 22.05
C ILE A 185 28.00 9.51 21.89
N GLY A 186 28.36 10.79 22.04
CA GLY A 186 29.76 11.19 22.03
C GLY A 186 29.94 12.67 21.75
N SER A 187 29.61 13.52 22.72
CA SER A 187 30.29 14.80 23.00
C SER A 187 29.41 15.72 23.83
N SER A 188 29.56 15.67 25.16
CA SER A 188 29.59 16.86 26.01
C SER A 188 29.72 16.45 27.47
N SER A 189 30.97 16.35 27.91
CA SER A 189 31.36 16.44 29.31
C SER A 189 31.04 17.83 29.88
N SER A 190 30.99 17.86 31.21
CA SER A 190 30.99 19.01 32.14
C SER A 190 29.62 19.53 32.59
N ASN A 191 29.17 19.04 33.75
CA ASN A 191 29.04 19.96 34.88
C ASN A 191 29.17 19.23 36.22
N THR A 192 30.24 19.56 36.94
CA THR A 192 30.45 19.24 38.35
C THR A 192 29.47 20.05 39.17
N GLN A 193 28.63 19.42 40.01
CA GLN A 193 28.20 20.03 41.26
C GLN A 193 27.59 19.00 42.24
N ARG A 194 28.32 18.87 43.36
CA ARG A 194 27.86 18.77 44.75
C ARG A 194 27.37 17.41 45.30
N ILE A 195 28.23 16.85 46.15
CA ILE A 195 28.02 15.72 47.06
C ILE A 195 27.36 16.21 48.36
N SER A 196 26.32 15.49 48.81
CA SER A 196 25.91 15.22 50.21
C SER A 196 24.63 14.38 50.15
N HIS A 197 24.54 13.11 50.53
CA HIS A 197 24.75 12.55 51.86
C HIS A 197 24.94 11.03 51.81
N ILE A 198 25.62 10.52 52.83
CA ILE A 198 26.00 9.14 53.12
C ILE A 198 24.83 8.36 53.73
N SER A 199 24.62 7.12 53.27
CA SER A 199 24.26 5.98 54.13
C SER A 199 24.68 4.67 53.42
N GLN A 200 25.62 3.95 54.02
CA GLN A 200 26.11 2.64 53.55
C GLN A 200 25.44 1.52 54.35
N SER A 201 25.14 0.40 53.69
CA SER A 201 25.09 -0.98 54.24
C SER A 201 24.80 -2.00 53.11
N PRO A 202 25.22 -3.29 53.21
CA PRO A 202 26.25 -3.83 52.32
C PRO A 202 25.86 -4.97 51.35
N ILE A 203 26.68 -5.02 50.28
CA ILE A 203 27.16 -6.12 49.41
C ILE A 203 26.48 -7.50 49.50
N LYS A 204 26.00 -8.00 48.35
CA LYS A 204 26.26 -9.38 47.89
C LYS A 204 26.56 -9.44 46.39
N SER A 205 27.72 -10.01 46.10
CA SER A 205 28.31 -10.30 44.80
C SER A 205 27.72 -11.56 44.17
N THR A 206 27.47 -11.54 42.87
CA THR A 206 27.71 -12.70 41.99
C THR A 206 28.17 -12.22 40.61
N SER A 207 29.38 -12.67 40.28
CA SER A 207 30.02 -12.64 38.97
C SER A 207 29.25 -13.49 37.95
N ASN A 208 29.23 -13.05 36.69
CA ASN A 208 29.59 -13.95 35.59
C ASN A 208 29.99 -13.17 34.33
N SER A 209 31.27 -13.32 34.00
CA SER A 209 31.90 -13.02 32.72
C SER A 209 31.37 -13.95 31.63
N ASN A 210 31.15 -13.43 30.43
CA ASN A 210 31.70 -14.07 29.23
C ASN A 210 31.81 -13.07 28.07
N ILE A 211 33.06 -12.70 27.83
CA ILE A 211 33.58 -12.00 26.68
C ILE A 211 33.64 -13.02 25.54
N ASN A 212 33.05 -12.72 24.38
CA ASN A 212 33.54 -13.28 23.12
C ASN A 212 33.76 -12.15 22.12
N LYS A 213 35.02 -12.11 21.70
CA LYS A 213 35.71 -11.13 20.90
C LYS A 213 36.00 -11.82 19.58
N ILE A 214 35.37 -11.41 18.48
CA ILE A 214 35.88 -11.69 17.13
C ILE A 214 35.75 -10.40 16.33
N GLY A 215 36.90 -9.81 16.03
CA GLY A 215 37.05 -8.71 15.09
C GLY A 215 37.67 -9.20 13.77
N SER A 216 37.74 -8.26 12.83
CA SER A 216 38.34 -8.31 11.49
C SER A 216 37.51 -9.12 10.45
N ASN A 217 37.33 -8.69 9.20
CA ASN A 217 38.24 -7.93 8.36
C ASN A 217 37.52 -7.20 7.19
N LEU A 218 38.20 -6.18 6.66
CA LEU A 218 37.82 -5.32 5.54
C LEU A 218 37.59 -6.08 4.21
N ASN A 219 36.72 -5.57 3.32
CA ASN A 219 37.22 -5.06 2.04
C ASN A 219 36.22 -4.16 1.29
N ILE A 220 36.71 -2.98 0.90
CA ILE A 220 36.10 -2.03 -0.01
C ILE A 220 36.64 -2.34 -1.41
N GLN A 221 35.78 -2.63 -2.38
CA GLN A 221 36.09 -2.35 -3.78
C GLN A 221 34.92 -1.61 -4.46
N ARG A 222 35.10 -0.29 -4.54
CA ARG A 222 34.35 0.59 -5.44
C ARG A 222 34.89 0.40 -6.85
N LYS A 223 34.20 -0.36 -7.70
CA LYS A 223 34.46 -0.33 -9.15
C LYS A 223 33.55 0.72 -9.78
N ARG A 224 34.14 1.87 -10.11
CA ARG A 224 33.52 2.94 -10.91
C ARG A 224 33.19 2.40 -12.30
N GLN A 225 31.91 2.25 -12.63
CA GLN A 225 31.47 2.15 -14.02
C GLN A 225 31.09 3.56 -14.50
N ARG A 226 31.77 4.02 -15.56
CA ARG A 226 31.43 5.26 -16.27
C ARG A 226 30.13 5.04 -17.06
N PRO A 227 29.16 5.96 -17.03
CA PRO A 227 28.00 5.89 -17.91
C PRO A 227 28.40 6.30 -19.33
N ILE A 228 28.13 5.42 -20.30
CA ILE A 228 28.18 5.73 -21.72
C ILE A 228 26.81 6.31 -22.10
N SER A 229 26.79 7.57 -22.52
CA SER A 229 25.62 8.28 -23.02
C SER A 229 25.36 7.93 -24.50
N PRO A 230 24.13 7.54 -24.89
CA PRO A 230 23.67 7.71 -26.26
C PRO A 230 22.87 9.01 -26.41
N THR A 231 23.33 9.87 -27.31
CA THR A 231 22.70 11.10 -27.79
C THR A 231 21.31 10.88 -28.40
N PRO A 232 20.34 11.80 -28.25
CA PRO A 232 19.04 11.70 -28.91
C PRO A 232 19.09 12.11 -30.39
N PRO A 233 18.33 11.45 -31.29
CA PRO A 233 18.17 11.92 -32.66
C PRO A 233 17.25 13.15 -32.74
N LYS A 234 17.57 13.98 -33.74
CA LYS A 234 17.08 15.34 -34.00
C LYS A 234 15.59 15.41 -34.33
N SER A 235 14.99 16.53 -33.92
CA SER A 235 13.65 16.99 -34.32
C SER A 235 13.52 17.15 -35.84
N VAL A 236 12.48 16.55 -36.43
CA VAL A 236 12.02 16.91 -37.78
C VAL A 236 10.90 17.94 -37.65
N ARG A 237 11.18 19.16 -38.10
CA ARG A 237 10.18 20.20 -38.36
C ARG A 237 9.46 19.85 -39.67
N GLY A 238 8.16 19.60 -39.61
CA GLY A 238 7.25 19.60 -40.75
C GLY A 238 6.39 20.85 -40.77
N ARG A 239 6.57 21.68 -41.80
CA ARG A 239 5.72 22.83 -42.17
C ARG A 239 4.47 22.34 -42.91
N GLY A 240 3.35 23.06 -42.77
CA GLY A 240 2.21 23.03 -43.70
C GLY A 240 0.88 23.27 -42.97
N ARG A 241 0.39 24.51 -42.86
CA ARG A 241 -0.48 25.27 -43.82
C ARG A 241 -1.97 24.90 -43.72
N GLY A 242 -2.76 25.93 -43.37
CA GLY A 242 -4.06 26.22 -43.97
C GLY A 242 -5.30 25.84 -43.16
N GLY A 243 -6.14 26.81 -42.81
CA GLY A 243 -7.48 26.53 -42.27
C GLY A 243 -8.17 27.68 -41.55
N LEU A 244 -8.45 28.76 -42.27
CA LEU A 244 -9.28 29.90 -41.89
C LEU A 244 -10.69 29.46 -41.48
N TYR A 245 -11.19 29.77 -40.27
CA TYR A 245 -12.63 29.86 -40.00
C TYR A 245 -12.97 30.98 -39.01
N LYS A 246 -14.07 31.66 -39.34
CA LYS A 246 -14.46 33.02 -39.00
C LYS A 246 -14.87 33.22 -37.53
N PHE A 247 -14.53 34.41 -37.03
CA PHE A 247 -15.18 35.10 -35.93
C PHE A 247 -16.68 35.25 -36.20
N SER A 248 -17.52 34.90 -35.21
CA SER A 248 -18.86 35.49 -35.08
C SER A 248 -18.99 36.08 -33.69
N SER A 249 -19.10 37.40 -33.64
CA SER A 249 -19.42 38.18 -32.46
C SER A 249 -20.93 38.21 -32.28
N ARG A 250 -21.43 37.62 -31.19
CA ARG A 250 -22.77 37.92 -30.67
C ARG A 250 -22.65 39.07 -29.67
N ARG A 251 -23.06 40.27 -30.09
CA ARG A 251 -23.58 41.29 -29.18
C ARG A 251 -25.00 40.88 -28.78
N ARG A 252 -25.29 40.91 -27.48
CA ARG A 252 -26.64 41.05 -26.95
C ARG A 252 -26.63 42.29 -26.04
N SER A 253 -27.47 43.25 -26.43
CA SER A 253 -28.24 44.12 -25.55
C SER A 253 -29.21 43.30 -24.72
#